data_AF-R5YF76-F1
#
_entry.id   AF-R5YF76-F1
#
_cell.length_a   1.000
_cell.length_b   1.000
_cell.length_c   1.000
_cell.angle_alpha   90.00
_cell.angle_beta   90.00
_cell.angle_gamma   90.00
#
_symmetry.space_group_name_H-M   'P 1'
#
loop_
_entity.id
_entity.type
_entity.pdbx_description
1 polymer ?
#
loop_
_entity_poly.entity_id
_entity_poly.type
_entity_poly.pdbx_seq_one_letter_code
_entity_poly.pdbx_strand_id
1 'polypeptide(L)'
;MKNKRKRLLSIVLSCTILISGGGLFSNIDVAKAATNAAFSTEMKAAGFPDSYITGLTQLHKQYPQWKFEAVDTGLDWGTVITKESVNGVNLVPKSVDDARKSTAAGAYDWNTNIWTIYDGSNWVAANSGYIAYYMDPRNFLNETDIFQFESLSFNKSQTKSGVNAILSGTFMAKTVKDADKTTLNYADSFMKIGELTGVSPYHLASRVRQEQGLNGTSSLISGTYKGYEGYFNYFNVGAAGVTSTLVIRNGLAYAKKAGWNTRYKALLGGSQLLAKNYIAVGQDTLYFQKFNVVNAKNLYGHQYMSNLTAAYTEGRKLGQGYTDKQQAFVFRIPVYKSMPSSAVTFTATGNPNNYLKNIAVAGQSLTPGFKSATTKYSMVVENTVSSISVNATAVAATSTITGTGTKKLSVGTNTINVKCKSERGSTRTYKLTVVRKEAAKPTGTLSSAKYTVGDKYITGIVPGTRAADFLAGLSVDGGTAKLVGTDGKQNQGLAATGNKVEVYVNNKKKTSYKVVIYGDVNGDGEINVLDMIKVNRHILGLDKLSGTYLVAADANHKGDGLNVLDMIYINRHALGLSTIKQ
;
A
#
# COMPACT_ATOMS: atom_id res chain seq x y z
N MET A 1 11.79 -43.01 -82.49
CA MET A 1 12.78 -42.11 -83.13
C MET A 1 12.33 -40.66 -83.00
N LYS A 2 13.22 -39.81 -82.45
CA LYS A 2 13.34 -38.33 -82.54
C LYS A 2 12.07 -37.44 -82.71
N ASN A 3 11.77 -36.73 -81.61
CA ASN A 3 11.35 -35.32 -81.46
C ASN A 3 11.13 -34.44 -82.71
N LYS A 4 10.01 -33.69 -82.74
CA LYS A 4 9.99 -32.21 -82.66
C LYS A 4 8.58 -31.61 -82.42
N ARG A 5 8.59 -30.54 -81.62
CA ARG A 5 7.50 -29.69 -81.06
C ARG A 5 6.62 -28.94 -82.08
N LYS A 6 5.35 -28.65 -81.73
CA LYS A 6 4.81 -27.29 -81.39
C LYS A 6 3.27 -27.21 -81.24
N ARG A 7 2.84 -26.61 -80.11
CA ARG A 7 1.78 -25.58 -79.85
C ARG A 7 0.29 -25.73 -80.29
N LEU A 8 -0.57 -25.51 -79.26
CA LEU A 8 -1.84 -24.74 -79.19
C LEU A 8 -3.08 -25.23 -79.98
N LEU A 9 -4.22 -25.52 -79.29
CA LEU A 9 -5.40 -24.62 -79.10
C LEU A 9 -6.61 -25.38 -78.49
N SER A 10 -7.32 -24.70 -77.59
CA SER A 10 -8.77 -24.69 -77.31
C SER A 10 -9.57 -25.99 -77.05
N ILE A 11 -10.37 -25.98 -75.97
CA ILE A 11 -11.85 -26.07 -76.02
C ILE A 11 -12.43 -25.71 -74.63
N VAL A 12 -13.38 -24.77 -74.66
CA VAL A 12 -14.33 -24.43 -73.60
C VAL A 12 -15.43 -25.49 -73.59
N LEU A 13 -15.77 -26.07 -72.43
CA LEU A 13 -17.15 -26.51 -72.19
C LEU A 13 -17.49 -26.55 -70.69
N SER A 14 -18.60 -25.86 -70.41
CA SER A 14 -19.27 -25.63 -69.14
C SER A 14 -19.69 -26.90 -68.42
N CYS A 15 -19.67 -26.88 -67.08
CA CYS A 15 -20.63 -27.64 -66.29
C CYS A 15 -21.08 -26.84 -65.07
N THR A 16 -22.35 -26.51 -65.13
CA THR A 16 -23.24 -25.87 -64.16
C THR A 16 -23.24 -26.60 -62.82
N ILE A 17 -23.11 -25.88 -61.70
CA ILE A 17 -23.63 -26.34 -60.40
C ILE A 17 -24.75 -25.38 -60.01
N LEU A 18 -25.97 -25.93 -60.03
CA LEU A 18 -27.19 -25.34 -59.51
C LEU A 18 -27.08 -25.19 -58.00
N ILE A 19 -27.40 -23.98 -57.53
CA ILE A 19 -27.57 -23.62 -56.13
C ILE A 19 -28.99 -24.03 -55.71
N SER A 20 -29.09 -24.87 -54.70
CA SER A 20 -30.32 -25.06 -53.93
C SER A 20 -29.97 -25.31 -52.47
N GLY A 21 -30.29 -24.34 -51.61
CA GLY A 21 -30.12 -24.45 -50.16
C GLY A 21 -30.10 -23.07 -49.51
N GLY A 22 -31.26 -22.59 -49.08
CA GLY A 22 -31.41 -21.34 -48.36
C GLY A 22 -30.62 -21.34 -47.04
N GLY A 23 -29.82 -20.30 -46.86
CA GLY A 23 -29.09 -19.98 -45.64
C GLY A 23 -28.42 -18.64 -45.84
N LEU A 24 -28.60 -17.72 -44.90
CA LEU A 24 -28.06 -16.37 -44.92
C LEU A 24 -26.53 -16.38 -45.12
N PHE A 25 -26.05 -16.23 -46.35
CA PHE A 25 -24.66 -15.86 -46.61
C PHE A 25 -24.61 -14.37 -46.91
N SER A 26 -24.14 -13.61 -45.93
CA SER A 26 -23.71 -12.23 -46.09
C SER A 26 -22.81 -12.10 -47.31
N ASN A 27 -23.11 -11.13 -48.18
CA ASN A 27 -22.26 -10.69 -49.29
C ASN A 27 -20.87 -10.28 -48.76
N ILE A 28 -19.95 -11.24 -48.65
CA ILE A 28 -18.53 -10.96 -48.48
C ILE A 28 -18.05 -10.53 -49.86
N ASP A 29 -17.81 -9.23 -50.02
CA ASP A 29 -17.14 -8.67 -51.20
C ASP A 29 -15.71 -9.22 -51.24
N VAL A 30 -15.53 -10.31 -52.01
CA VAL A 30 -14.29 -11.10 -52.08
C VAL A 30 -13.08 -10.24 -52.46
N ALA A 31 -13.29 -9.18 -53.26
CA ALA A 31 -12.25 -8.24 -53.62
C ALA A 31 -11.78 -7.41 -52.42
N LYS A 32 -12.70 -6.90 -51.60
CA LYS A 32 -12.36 -6.19 -50.34
C LYS A 32 -11.75 -7.11 -49.28
N ALA A 33 -12.16 -8.38 -49.25
CA ALA A 33 -11.55 -9.37 -48.37
C ALA A 33 -10.10 -9.67 -48.77
N ALA A 34 -9.81 -9.77 -50.08
CA ALA A 34 -8.47 -9.99 -50.62
C ALA A 34 -7.54 -8.78 -50.37
N THR A 35 -8.02 -7.54 -50.50
CA THR A 35 -7.21 -6.34 -50.23
C THR A 35 -6.84 -6.20 -48.75
N ASN A 36 -7.74 -6.57 -47.83
CA ASN A 36 -7.46 -6.54 -46.39
C ASN A 36 -6.42 -7.60 -45.96
N ALA A 37 -6.45 -8.78 -46.60
CA ALA A 37 -5.44 -9.82 -46.37
C ALA A 37 -4.05 -9.41 -46.91
N ALA A 38 -4.02 -8.72 -48.05
CA ALA A 38 -2.79 -8.14 -48.60
C ALA A 38 -2.21 -7.05 -47.67
N PHE A 39 -3.05 -6.13 -47.18
CA PHE A 39 -2.64 -5.09 -46.23
C PHE A 39 -2.12 -5.68 -44.91
N SER A 40 -2.79 -6.71 -44.38
CA SER A 40 -2.31 -7.40 -43.17
C SER A 40 -0.92 -8.00 -43.36
N THR A 41 -0.65 -8.57 -44.53
CA THR A 41 0.67 -9.12 -44.89
C THR A 41 1.72 -8.02 -45.01
N GLU A 42 1.36 -6.90 -45.65
CA GLU A 42 2.21 -5.72 -45.77
C GLU A 42 2.61 -5.16 -44.40
N MET A 43 1.65 -5.00 -43.47
CA MET A 43 1.93 -4.46 -42.13
C MET A 43 2.84 -5.37 -41.31
N LYS A 44 2.69 -6.70 -41.42
CA LYS A 44 3.62 -7.65 -40.79
C LYS A 44 5.02 -7.54 -41.39
N ALA A 45 5.12 -7.45 -42.72
CA ALA A 45 6.40 -7.26 -43.42
C ALA A 45 7.05 -5.90 -43.07
N ALA A 46 6.24 -4.88 -42.79
CA ALA A 46 6.69 -3.57 -42.32
C ALA A 46 7.16 -3.56 -40.85
N GLY A 47 7.07 -4.69 -40.14
CA GLY A 47 7.61 -4.86 -38.79
C GLY A 47 6.57 -4.81 -37.66
N PHE A 48 5.27 -4.75 -37.96
CA PHE A 48 4.23 -4.83 -36.93
C PHE A 48 4.00 -6.26 -36.44
N PRO A 49 3.99 -6.51 -35.12
CA PRO A 49 3.55 -7.79 -34.56
C PRO A 49 2.07 -8.06 -34.84
N ASP A 50 1.67 -9.34 -34.82
CA ASP A 50 0.29 -9.78 -35.05
C ASP A 50 -0.75 -9.05 -34.19
N SER A 51 -0.38 -8.69 -32.95
CA SER A 51 -1.27 -7.99 -32.00
C SER A 51 -1.64 -6.55 -32.42
N TYR A 52 -1.01 -5.97 -33.43
CA TYR A 52 -1.33 -4.64 -33.98
C TYR A 52 -2.26 -4.72 -35.20
N ILE A 53 -2.22 -5.83 -35.93
CA ILE A 53 -2.73 -5.94 -37.31
C ILE A 53 -4.23 -5.69 -37.41
N THR A 54 -5.01 -6.16 -36.42
CA THR A 54 -6.46 -5.96 -36.42
C THR A 54 -6.84 -4.48 -36.38
N GLY A 55 -6.24 -3.69 -35.48
CA GLY A 55 -6.53 -2.27 -35.35
C GLY A 55 -6.09 -1.48 -36.60
N LEU A 56 -4.90 -1.78 -37.14
CA LEU A 56 -4.39 -1.15 -38.36
C LEU A 56 -5.28 -1.45 -39.57
N THR A 57 -5.75 -2.69 -39.71
CA THR A 57 -6.61 -3.10 -40.83
C THR A 57 -7.97 -2.41 -40.77
N GLN A 58 -8.55 -2.26 -39.57
CA GLN A 58 -9.80 -1.52 -39.38
C GLN A 58 -9.66 -0.05 -39.80
N LEU A 59 -8.57 0.59 -39.37
CA LEU A 59 -8.26 1.96 -39.75
C LEU A 59 -8.02 2.12 -41.25
N HIS A 60 -7.23 1.23 -41.87
CA HIS A 60 -6.96 1.28 -43.30
C HIS A 60 -8.23 1.10 -44.14
N LYS A 61 -9.14 0.21 -43.72
CA LYS A 61 -10.44 0.01 -44.39
C LYS A 61 -11.27 1.30 -44.41
N GLN A 62 -11.20 2.10 -43.35
CA GLN A 62 -11.93 3.36 -43.24
C GLN A 62 -11.20 4.52 -43.91
N TYR A 63 -9.87 4.54 -43.80
CA TYR A 63 -8.99 5.59 -44.28
C TYR A 63 -7.86 5.03 -45.15
N PRO A 64 -8.13 4.70 -46.43
CA PRO A 64 -7.16 4.00 -47.28
C PRO A 64 -5.89 4.81 -47.60
N GLN A 65 -5.94 6.14 -47.43
CA GLN A 65 -4.80 7.03 -47.65
C GLN A 65 -3.88 7.15 -46.42
N TRP A 66 -4.26 6.59 -45.28
CA TRP A 66 -3.42 6.57 -44.09
C TRP A 66 -2.31 5.54 -44.26
N LYS A 67 -1.10 5.95 -43.89
CA LYS A 67 0.10 5.11 -43.91
C LYS A 67 0.56 4.85 -42.49
N PHE A 68 0.99 3.62 -42.22
CA PHE A 68 1.44 3.18 -40.91
C PHE A 68 2.88 2.69 -41.01
N GLU A 69 3.75 3.26 -40.19
CA GLU A 69 5.18 2.96 -40.15
C GLU A 69 5.51 2.39 -38.77
N ALA A 70 5.98 1.13 -38.74
CA ALA A 70 6.46 0.53 -37.49
C ALA A 70 7.81 1.14 -37.15
N VAL A 71 7.96 1.59 -35.90
CA VAL A 71 9.24 2.06 -35.37
C VAL A 71 9.74 1.01 -34.37
N ASP A 72 10.65 0.15 -34.82
CA ASP A 72 11.34 -0.77 -33.91
C ASP A 72 12.22 0.03 -32.96
N THR A 73 11.79 0.14 -31.71
CA THR A 73 12.52 0.87 -30.67
C THR A 73 13.77 0.12 -30.23
N GLY A 74 13.83 -1.21 -30.44
CA GLY A 74 14.85 -2.07 -29.86
C GLY A 74 14.77 -2.24 -28.33
N LEU A 75 13.81 -1.60 -27.66
CA LEU A 75 13.74 -1.58 -26.20
C LEU A 75 12.85 -2.71 -25.66
N ASP A 76 13.30 -3.34 -24.57
CA ASP A 76 12.51 -4.31 -23.82
C ASP A 76 11.37 -3.63 -23.05
N TRP A 77 10.15 -4.13 -23.22
CA TRP A 77 8.95 -3.54 -22.62
C TRP A 77 9.03 -3.40 -21.10
N GLY A 78 9.44 -4.46 -20.37
CA GLY A 78 9.54 -4.42 -18.91
C GLY A 78 10.55 -3.37 -18.42
N THR A 79 11.66 -3.26 -19.13
CA THR A 79 12.69 -2.26 -18.87
C THR A 79 12.18 -0.85 -19.10
N VAL A 80 11.51 -0.59 -20.23
CA VAL A 80 10.93 0.74 -20.54
C VAL A 80 9.91 1.15 -19.49
N ILE A 81 8.98 0.26 -19.12
CA ILE A 81 7.98 0.55 -18.09
C ILE A 81 8.65 0.85 -16.74
N THR A 82 9.72 0.15 -16.39
CA THR A 82 10.47 0.41 -15.15
C THR A 82 11.11 1.79 -15.17
N LYS A 83 11.71 2.21 -16.29
CA LYS A 83 12.34 3.53 -16.44
C LYS A 83 11.32 4.65 -16.45
N GLU A 84 10.19 4.47 -17.11
CA GLU A 84 9.10 5.44 -17.17
C GLU A 84 8.30 5.53 -15.86
N SER A 85 8.37 4.50 -15.01
CA SER A 85 7.72 4.47 -13.68
C SER A 85 8.56 5.09 -12.56
N VAL A 86 9.74 5.65 -12.87
CA VAL A 86 10.53 6.40 -11.88
C VAL A 86 9.72 7.61 -11.42
N ASN A 87 9.65 7.81 -10.10
CA ASN A 87 8.89 8.90 -9.52
C ASN A 87 9.38 10.26 -10.06
N GLY A 88 8.46 11.12 -10.48
CA GLY A 88 8.79 12.42 -11.07
C GLY A 88 8.81 12.44 -12.60
N VAL A 89 8.93 11.28 -13.27
CA VAL A 89 8.97 11.20 -14.75
C VAL A 89 7.58 11.34 -15.36
N ASN A 90 6.68 10.41 -15.04
CA ASN A 90 5.28 10.45 -15.47
C ASN A 90 4.38 10.85 -14.31
N LEU A 91 3.63 11.92 -14.50
CA LEU A 91 2.78 12.54 -13.50
C LEU A 91 1.30 12.51 -13.90
N VAL A 92 0.45 12.49 -12.88
CA VAL A 92 -1.01 12.67 -12.99
C VAL A 92 -1.49 13.72 -11.98
N PRO A 93 -2.61 14.41 -12.25
CA PRO A 93 -3.18 15.33 -11.26
C PRO A 93 -3.57 14.60 -9.98
N LYS A 94 -3.34 15.21 -8.81
CA LYS A 94 -3.65 14.64 -7.49
C LYS A 94 -5.13 14.28 -7.33
N SER A 95 -6.01 14.98 -8.06
CA SER A 95 -7.46 14.82 -8.06
C SER A 95 -7.97 13.60 -8.85
N VAL A 96 -7.11 12.90 -9.61
CA VAL A 96 -7.52 11.66 -10.27
C VAL A 96 -7.72 10.53 -9.25
N ASP A 97 -8.46 9.50 -9.66
CA ASP A 97 -8.65 8.27 -8.89
C ASP A 97 -7.32 7.71 -8.34
N ASP A 98 -7.33 7.29 -7.08
CA ASP A 98 -6.16 6.79 -6.35
C ASP A 98 -5.46 5.58 -6.98
N ALA A 99 -6.15 4.83 -7.85
CA ALA A 99 -5.55 3.78 -8.66
C ALA A 99 -4.55 4.26 -9.67
N ARG A 100 -4.72 5.46 -10.19
CA ARG A 100 -3.85 6.03 -11.22
C ARG A 100 -2.57 6.62 -10.66
N LYS A 101 -2.45 6.69 -9.32
CA LYS A 101 -1.30 7.24 -8.61
C LYS A 101 -0.34 6.14 -8.14
N SER A 102 0.95 6.43 -8.16
CA SER A 102 2.00 5.49 -7.74
C SER A 102 1.94 5.26 -6.22
N THR A 103 2.19 4.03 -5.79
CA THR A 103 2.46 3.68 -4.39
C THR A 103 3.87 3.16 -4.20
N ALA A 104 4.78 3.43 -5.15
CA ALA A 104 6.19 3.12 -5.02
C ALA A 104 6.81 3.87 -3.84
N ALA A 105 7.95 3.38 -3.34
CA ALA A 105 8.68 4.05 -2.27
C ALA A 105 8.95 5.52 -2.61
N GLY A 106 8.65 6.43 -1.68
CA GLY A 106 8.76 7.88 -1.87
C GLY A 106 7.59 8.55 -2.62
N ALA A 107 6.72 7.81 -3.31
CA ALA A 107 5.55 8.40 -3.98
C ALA A 107 4.33 8.54 -3.06
N TYR A 108 4.24 7.69 -2.03
CA TYR A 108 3.06 7.57 -1.17
C TYR A 108 3.42 7.17 0.26
N ASP A 109 2.86 7.87 1.24
CA ASP A 109 2.99 7.53 2.65
C ASP A 109 1.74 6.77 3.12
N TRP A 110 1.94 5.48 3.41
CA TRP A 110 0.90 4.58 3.90
C TRP A 110 0.35 4.95 5.28
N ASN A 111 1.09 5.71 6.09
CA ASN A 111 0.69 6.10 7.45
C ASN A 111 -0.22 7.32 7.47
N THR A 112 -0.12 8.18 6.47
CA THR A 112 -0.86 9.44 6.37
C THR A 112 -1.86 9.45 5.23
N ASN A 113 -1.79 8.48 4.31
CA ASN A 113 -2.58 8.42 3.08
C ASN A 113 -2.34 9.64 2.17
N ILE A 114 -1.09 10.11 2.09
CA ILE A 114 -0.69 11.29 1.32
C ILE A 114 0.27 10.87 0.19
N TRP A 115 0.01 11.38 -1.01
CA TRP A 115 0.93 11.28 -2.15
C TRP A 115 1.89 12.46 -2.20
N THR A 116 3.15 12.16 -2.49
CA THR A 116 4.20 13.15 -2.71
C THR A 116 3.93 13.96 -3.97
N ILE A 117 4.04 15.29 -3.87
CA ILE A 117 3.93 16.21 -5.00
C ILE A 117 5.31 16.34 -5.65
N TYR A 118 5.36 16.19 -6.96
CA TYR A 118 6.60 16.26 -7.76
C TYR A 118 6.66 17.51 -8.66
N ASP A 119 5.52 18.10 -9.02
CA ASP A 119 5.46 19.31 -9.84
C ASP A 119 4.29 20.21 -9.41
N GLY A 120 4.57 21.52 -9.32
CA GLY A 120 3.67 22.52 -8.76
C GLY A 120 3.14 22.15 -7.38
N SER A 121 1.82 22.26 -7.20
CA SER A 121 1.12 21.92 -5.94
C SER A 121 0.23 20.68 -6.06
N ASN A 122 0.09 20.11 -7.26
CA ASN A 122 -1.00 19.17 -7.57
C ASN A 122 -0.60 17.98 -8.45
N TRP A 123 0.66 17.80 -8.82
CA TRP A 123 1.07 16.67 -9.67
C TRP A 123 1.84 15.62 -8.87
N VAL A 124 1.42 14.36 -9.01
CA VAL A 124 1.98 13.22 -8.28
C VAL A 124 2.40 12.12 -9.26
N ALA A 125 3.31 11.24 -8.84
CA ALA A 125 3.79 10.15 -9.70
C ALA A 125 2.63 9.20 -10.12
N ALA A 126 2.65 8.77 -11.38
CA ALA A 126 1.63 7.89 -11.95
C ALA A 126 1.88 6.41 -11.63
N ASN A 127 0.80 5.62 -11.56
CA ASN A 127 0.86 4.17 -11.34
C ASN A 127 1.51 3.47 -12.55
N SER A 128 2.38 2.49 -12.31
CA SER A 128 3.11 1.77 -13.38
C SER A 128 2.20 1.02 -14.36
N GLY A 129 1.10 0.42 -13.89
CA GLY A 129 0.10 -0.20 -14.76
C GLY A 129 -0.65 0.83 -15.61
N TYR A 130 -0.87 2.04 -15.08
CA TYR A 130 -1.49 3.13 -15.81
C TYR A 130 -0.55 3.73 -16.86
N ILE A 131 0.74 3.84 -16.54
CA ILE A 131 1.79 4.20 -17.50
C ILE A 131 1.84 3.18 -18.63
N ALA A 132 1.89 1.88 -18.31
CA ALA A 132 1.91 0.80 -19.29
C ALA A 132 0.70 0.84 -20.23
N TYR A 133 -0.49 1.17 -19.73
CA TYR A 133 -1.68 1.37 -20.57
C TYR A 133 -1.49 2.49 -21.61
N TYR A 134 -0.95 3.65 -21.21
CA TYR A 134 -0.72 4.78 -22.14
C TYR A 134 0.47 4.60 -23.06
N MET A 135 1.44 3.78 -22.65
CA MET A 135 2.57 3.46 -23.51
C MET A 135 2.24 2.37 -24.53
N ASP A 136 1.21 1.55 -24.32
CA ASP A 136 0.87 0.47 -25.25
C ASP A 136 0.12 1.02 -26.48
N PRO A 137 0.74 1.06 -27.67
CA PRO A 137 0.13 1.73 -28.81
C PRO A 137 -1.16 1.05 -29.30
N ARG A 138 -1.31 -0.24 -29.00
CA ARG A 138 -2.46 -1.06 -29.40
C ARG A 138 -3.77 -0.55 -28.79
N ASN A 139 -3.70 0.14 -27.65
CA ASN A 139 -4.86 0.76 -27.01
C ASN A 139 -5.43 1.97 -27.79
N PHE A 140 -4.67 2.50 -28.74
CA PHE A 140 -4.99 3.77 -29.41
C PHE A 140 -5.06 3.65 -30.92
N LEU A 141 -5.12 2.43 -31.47
CA LEU A 141 -5.30 2.17 -32.89
C LEU A 141 -6.78 2.31 -33.29
N ASN A 142 -7.30 3.54 -33.15
CA ASN A 142 -8.65 3.92 -33.56
C ASN A 142 -8.66 5.34 -34.16
N GLU A 143 -9.73 5.69 -34.87
CA GLU A 143 -9.85 6.93 -35.67
C GLU A 143 -9.75 8.25 -34.88
N THR A 144 -9.78 8.17 -33.55
CA THR A 144 -9.76 9.31 -32.64
C THR A 144 -8.42 9.44 -31.94
N ASP A 145 -7.85 8.33 -31.46
CA ASP A 145 -6.70 8.35 -30.55
C ASP A 145 -5.36 8.10 -31.24
N ILE A 146 -5.37 7.69 -32.51
CA ILE A 146 -4.15 7.37 -33.27
C ILE A 146 -3.27 8.59 -33.54
N PHE A 147 -3.82 9.80 -33.52
CA PHE A 147 -3.12 11.04 -33.87
C PHE A 147 -1.98 11.41 -32.90
N GLN A 148 -1.84 10.72 -31.76
CA GLN A 148 -0.62 10.81 -30.95
C GLN A 148 0.62 10.24 -31.67
N PHE A 149 0.41 9.38 -32.67
CA PHE A 149 1.44 8.77 -33.53
C PHE A 149 1.59 9.49 -34.88
N GLU A 150 0.84 10.57 -35.14
CA GLU A 150 0.98 11.30 -36.40
C GLU A 150 2.41 11.84 -36.55
N SER A 151 3.01 11.59 -37.70
CA SER A 151 4.33 12.10 -38.05
C SER A 151 4.31 13.62 -38.18
N LEU A 152 5.13 14.25 -37.35
CA LEU A 152 5.40 15.67 -37.33
C LEU A 152 6.53 16.03 -38.31
N SER A 153 7.10 15.04 -39.02
CA SER A 153 8.08 15.22 -40.09
C SER A 153 7.40 15.50 -41.44
N PHE A 154 8.08 16.22 -42.31
CA PHE A 154 7.66 16.43 -43.68
C PHE A 154 7.62 15.10 -44.46
N ASN A 155 6.56 14.90 -45.24
CA ASN A 155 6.39 13.76 -46.13
C ASN A 155 5.74 14.22 -47.44
N LYS A 156 6.17 13.65 -48.57
CA LYS A 156 5.64 13.95 -49.91
C LYS A 156 4.15 13.64 -50.08
N SER A 157 3.54 12.86 -49.19
CA SER A 157 2.08 12.63 -49.19
C SER A 157 1.27 13.84 -48.70
N GLN A 158 1.90 14.80 -48.03
CA GLN A 158 1.25 16.03 -47.59
C GLN A 158 1.07 16.97 -48.78
N THR A 159 -0.11 17.58 -48.90
CA THR A 159 -0.47 18.40 -50.05
C THR A 159 -0.97 19.77 -49.63
N LYS A 160 -0.87 20.76 -50.53
CA LYS A 160 -1.49 22.08 -50.32
C LYS A 160 -2.99 21.98 -50.04
N SER A 161 -3.69 21.04 -50.68
CA SER A 161 -5.12 20.81 -50.44
C SER A 161 -5.40 20.38 -49.01
N GLY A 162 -4.59 19.46 -48.47
CA GLY A 162 -4.74 19.03 -47.08
C GLY A 162 -4.41 20.15 -46.08
N VAL A 163 -3.42 21.01 -46.38
CA VAL A 163 -3.20 22.23 -45.58
C VAL A 163 -4.42 23.15 -45.66
N ASN A 164 -4.97 23.40 -46.84
CA ASN A 164 -6.18 24.22 -46.99
C ASN A 164 -7.37 23.67 -46.21
N ALA A 165 -7.53 22.34 -46.14
CA ALA A 165 -8.58 21.71 -45.33
C ALA A 165 -8.41 22.04 -43.84
N ILE A 166 -7.17 22.00 -43.32
CA ILE A 166 -6.84 22.38 -41.93
C ILE A 166 -7.13 23.86 -41.65
N LEU A 167 -6.79 24.73 -42.60
CA LEU A 167 -6.92 26.19 -42.47
C LEU A 167 -8.36 26.67 -42.74
N SER A 168 -9.22 25.83 -43.31
CA SER A 168 -10.61 26.18 -43.61
C SER A 168 -11.34 26.69 -42.37
N GLY A 169 -12.07 27.81 -42.54
CA GLY A 169 -12.78 28.47 -41.44
C GLY A 169 -11.89 29.22 -40.44
N THR A 170 -10.59 29.38 -40.73
CA THR A 170 -9.66 30.18 -39.91
C THR A 170 -9.22 31.46 -40.62
N PHE A 171 -8.63 32.40 -39.87
CA PHE A 171 -8.00 33.61 -40.41
C PHE A 171 -6.90 33.32 -41.45
N MET A 172 -6.32 32.11 -41.42
CA MET A 172 -5.27 31.66 -42.33
C MET A 172 -5.82 31.14 -43.68
N ALA A 173 -7.14 30.99 -43.83
CA ALA A 173 -7.75 30.57 -45.10
C ALA A 173 -7.59 31.62 -46.23
N LYS A 174 -7.25 32.86 -45.86
CA LYS A 174 -7.12 33.99 -46.79
C LYS A 174 -5.66 34.43 -46.89
N THR A 175 -5.32 35.09 -48.00
CA THR A 175 -4.03 35.76 -48.15
C THR A 175 -3.99 37.03 -47.30
N VAL A 176 -2.83 37.34 -46.73
CA VAL A 176 -2.59 38.56 -45.95
C VAL A 176 -1.42 39.35 -46.52
N LYS A 177 -1.48 40.68 -46.47
CA LYS A 177 -0.37 41.55 -46.86
C LYS A 177 0.36 42.06 -45.62
N ASP A 178 1.68 41.98 -45.63
CA ASP A 178 2.54 42.56 -44.60
C ASP A 178 2.89 44.03 -44.91
N ALA A 179 3.45 44.72 -43.92
CA ALA A 179 3.79 46.15 -44.02
C ALA A 179 4.83 46.44 -45.12
N ASP A 180 5.65 45.46 -45.48
CA ASP A 180 6.61 45.52 -46.59
C ASP A 180 5.96 45.24 -47.96
N LYS A 181 4.62 45.17 -48.02
CA LYS A 181 3.80 44.87 -49.20
C LYS A 181 3.91 43.43 -49.71
N THR A 182 4.64 42.55 -49.04
CA THR A 182 4.64 41.12 -49.39
C THR A 182 3.27 40.49 -49.11
N THR A 183 2.86 39.54 -49.96
CA THR A 183 1.60 38.80 -49.80
C THR A 183 1.91 37.38 -49.34
N LEU A 184 1.33 36.98 -48.22
CA LEU A 184 1.44 35.65 -47.65
C LEU A 184 0.17 34.85 -47.96
N ASN A 185 0.32 33.74 -48.67
CA ASN A 185 -0.64 32.64 -48.63
C ASN A 185 -0.16 31.63 -47.58
N TYR A 186 -0.97 31.37 -46.55
CA TYR A 186 -0.54 30.50 -45.45
C TYR A 186 -0.31 29.06 -45.92
N ALA A 187 -1.17 28.51 -46.78
CA ALA A 187 -1.01 27.13 -47.23
C ALA A 187 0.26 26.94 -48.06
N ASP A 188 0.54 27.83 -49.01
CA ASP A 188 1.80 27.82 -49.76
C ASP A 188 3.01 27.98 -48.84
N SER A 189 2.90 28.87 -47.84
CA SER A 189 3.97 29.14 -46.90
C SER A 189 4.26 27.94 -46.02
N PHE A 190 3.24 27.27 -45.48
CA PHE A 190 3.42 26.06 -44.67
C PHE A 190 4.02 24.93 -45.50
N MET A 191 3.54 24.71 -46.73
CA MET A 191 4.12 23.70 -47.63
C MET A 191 5.61 23.97 -47.88
N LYS A 192 5.97 25.21 -48.24
CA LYS A 192 7.35 25.61 -48.48
C LYS A 192 8.22 25.49 -47.23
N ILE A 193 7.72 25.96 -46.08
CA ILE A 193 8.45 25.87 -44.81
C ILE A 193 8.66 24.41 -44.42
N GLY A 194 7.65 23.56 -44.60
CA GLY A 194 7.76 22.13 -44.29
C GLY A 194 8.84 21.45 -45.12
N GLU A 195 8.89 21.72 -46.42
CA GLU A 195 9.95 21.22 -47.30
C GLU A 195 11.35 21.73 -46.89
N LEU A 196 11.47 23.01 -46.52
CA LEU A 196 12.74 23.62 -46.10
C LEU A 196 13.25 23.13 -44.75
N THR A 197 12.34 22.82 -43.82
CA THR A 197 12.68 22.54 -42.42
C THR A 197 12.58 21.06 -42.06
N GLY A 198 11.97 20.25 -42.91
CA GLY A 198 11.65 18.85 -42.62
C GLY A 198 10.48 18.67 -41.65
N VAL A 199 9.72 19.72 -41.33
CA VAL A 199 8.55 19.65 -40.43
C VAL A 199 7.26 19.47 -41.24
N SER A 200 6.31 18.71 -40.72
CA SER A 200 5.00 18.50 -41.33
C SER A 200 4.26 19.83 -41.52
N PRO A 201 3.90 20.26 -42.75
CA PRO A 201 3.04 21.41 -42.99
C PRO A 201 1.66 21.26 -42.35
N TYR A 202 1.17 20.02 -42.19
CA TYR A 202 -0.09 19.76 -41.48
C TYR A 202 0.06 20.08 -39.99
N HIS A 203 1.18 19.66 -39.38
CA HIS A 203 1.52 19.99 -38.00
C HIS A 203 1.70 21.49 -37.77
N LEU A 204 2.41 22.18 -38.67
CA LEU A 204 2.62 23.63 -38.56
C LEU A 204 1.29 24.39 -38.65
N ALA A 205 0.45 24.03 -39.62
CA ALA A 205 -0.87 24.64 -39.80
C ALA A 205 -1.79 24.39 -38.59
N SER A 206 -1.82 23.15 -38.08
CA SER A 206 -2.67 22.79 -36.95
C SER A 206 -2.21 23.42 -35.63
N ARG A 207 -0.89 23.46 -35.38
CA ARG A 207 -0.32 24.16 -34.22
C ARG A 207 -0.66 25.64 -34.26
N VAL A 208 -0.46 26.34 -35.39
CA VAL A 208 -0.81 27.76 -35.47
C VAL A 208 -2.31 27.98 -35.26
N ARG A 209 -3.16 27.12 -35.83
CA ARG A 209 -4.61 27.16 -35.59
C ARG A 209 -4.96 26.98 -34.11
N GLN A 210 -4.29 26.08 -33.42
CA GLN A 210 -4.50 25.82 -31.98
C GLN A 210 -4.01 27.00 -31.12
N GLU A 211 -2.80 27.51 -31.39
CA GLU A 211 -2.15 28.56 -30.60
C GLU A 211 -2.80 29.94 -30.79
N GLN A 212 -3.29 30.23 -32.00
CA GLN A 212 -3.80 31.56 -32.36
C GLN A 212 -5.34 31.60 -32.50
N GLY A 213 -6.00 30.45 -32.32
CA GLY A 213 -7.44 30.29 -32.49
C GLY A 213 -7.92 30.48 -33.93
N LEU A 214 -9.23 30.32 -34.13
CA LEU A 214 -9.84 30.43 -35.46
C LEU A 214 -9.71 31.85 -36.04
N ASN A 215 -9.77 32.88 -35.18
CA ASN A 215 -9.82 34.28 -35.60
C ASN A 215 -8.47 35.00 -35.61
N GLY A 216 -7.41 34.42 -35.03
CA GLY A 216 -6.06 35.01 -35.06
C GLY A 216 -5.96 36.37 -34.37
N THR A 217 -6.68 36.60 -33.27
CA THR A 217 -6.79 37.91 -32.61
C THR A 217 -5.67 38.22 -31.64
N SER A 218 -4.70 37.32 -31.48
CA SER A 218 -3.57 37.51 -30.56
C SER A 218 -2.72 38.71 -30.95
N SER A 219 -2.36 39.51 -29.94
CA SER A 219 -1.41 40.62 -30.12
C SER A 219 -0.03 40.16 -30.60
N LEU A 220 0.33 38.89 -30.36
CA LEU A 220 1.60 38.32 -30.83
C LEU A 220 1.66 38.22 -32.36
N ILE A 221 0.52 38.22 -33.06
CA ILE A 221 0.46 38.08 -34.53
C ILE A 221 -0.27 39.25 -35.23
N SER A 222 -0.62 40.30 -34.48
CA SER A 222 -1.33 41.45 -35.06
C SER A 222 -0.42 42.29 -35.95
N GLY A 223 0.87 42.40 -35.60
CA GLY A 223 1.82 43.33 -36.23
C GLY A 223 1.58 44.79 -35.88
N THR A 224 0.67 45.08 -34.96
CA THR A 224 0.24 46.45 -34.58
C THR A 224 0.47 46.78 -33.11
N TYR A 225 1.08 45.85 -32.35
CA TYR A 225 1.32 46.06 -30.93
C TYR A 225 2.36 47.15 -30.69
N LYS A 226 2.01 48.14 -29.87
CA LYS A 226 2.82 49.36 -29.65
C LYS A 226 4.26 49.04 -29.23
N GLY A 227 5.25 49.55 -29.98
CA GLY A 227 6.69 49.34 -29.75
C GLY A 227 7.28 48.07 -30.40
N TYR A 228 6.42 47.25 -31.01
CA TYR A 228 6.77 46.01 -31.72
C TYR A 228 6.01 45.89 -33.04
N GLU A 229 5.66 47.02 -33.65
CA GLU A 229 4.98 47.08 -34.94
C GLU A 229 5.79 46.32 -36.02
N GLY A 230 5.09 45.53 -36.83
CA GLY A 230 5.68 44.71 -37.88
C GLY A 230 6.36 43.41 -37.41
N TYR A 231 6.36 43.09 -36.11
CA TYR A 231 6.91 41.82 -35.61
C TYR A 231 5.80 40.82 -35.26
N PHE A 232 6.07 39.54 -35.52
CA PHE A 232 5.09 38.46 -35.35
C PHE A 232 5.69 37.27 -34.62
N ASN A 233 4.87 36.56 -33.84
CA ASN A 233 5.25 35.34 -33.14
C ASN A 233 4.08 34.35 -33.13
N TYR A 234 4.05 33.44 -34.11
CA TYR A 234 2.96 32.49 -34.31
C TYR A 234 3.00 31.27 -33.39
N PHE A 235 4.18 30.98 -32.81
CA PHE A 235 4.42 29.79 -31.98
C PHE A 235 4.71 30.15 -30.53
N ASN A 236 4.37 31.38 -30.09
CA ASN A 236 4.52 31.85 -28.72
C ASN A 236 5.95 31.68 -28.14
N VAL A 237 6.97 31.74 -29.01
CA VAL A 237 8.37 31.50 -28.61
C VAL A 237 8.84 32.61 -27.69
N GLY A 238 9.31 32.26 -26.49
CA GLY A 238 9.73 33.23 -25.48
C GLY A 238 8.58 34.02 -24.84
N ALA A 239 7.32 33.67 -25.12
CA ALA A 239 6.15 34.32 -24.54
C ALA A 239 5.83 33.73 -23.15
N ALA A 240 6.67 34.06 -22.15
CA ALA A 240 6.51 33.63 -20.77
C ALA A 240 6.28 34.82 -19.83
N GLY A 241 5.46 34.64 -18.80
CA GLY A 241 5.17 35.67 -17.80
C GLY A 241 3.94 35.36 -16.96
N VAL A 242 3.82 36.05 -15.83
CA VAL A 242 2.68 35.91 -14.90
C VAL A 242 1.46 36.73 -15.31
N THR A 243 1.63 37.69 -16.23
CA THR A 243 0.54 38.51 -16.80
C THR A 243 0.53 38.40 -18.32
N SER A 244 -0.66 38.56 -18.92
CA SER A 244 -0.83 38.55 -20.38
C SER A 244 0.03 39.62 -21.07
N THR A 245 0.15 40.80 -20.50
CA THR A 245 1.02 41.87 -21.01
C THR A 245 2.50 41.47 -21.04
N LEU A 246 2.98 40.79 -19.99
CA LEU A 246 4.37 40.35 -19.92
C LEU A 246 4.64 39.22 -20.93
N VAL A 247 3.72 38.27 -21.05
CA VAL A 247 3.75 37.20 -22.05
C VAL A 247 3.86 37.78 -23.47
N ILE A 248 2.99 38.73 -23.83
CA ILE A 248 2.98 39.36 -25.16
C ILE A 248 4.28 40.12 -25.42
N ARG A 249 4.71 40.95 -24.46
CA ARG A 249 5.92 41.77 -24.59
C ARG A 249 7.17 40.92 -24.76
N ASN A 250 7.32 39.86 -23.95
CA ASN A 250 8.47 38.97 -24.02
C ASN A 250 8.50 38.19 -25.35
N GLY A 251 7.35 37.70 -25.80
CA GLY A 251 7.23 37.03 -27.10
C GLY A 251 7.57 37.93 -28.28
N LEU A 252 7.12 39.20 -28.28
CA LEU A 252 7.44 40.16 -29.34
C LEU A 252 8.88 40.68 -29.24
N ALA A 253 9.44 40.80 -28.05
CA ALA A 253 10.85 41.11 -27.85
C ALA A 253 11.76 40.02 -28.44
N TYR A 254 11.38 38.75 -28.25
CA TYR A 254 12.05 37.64 -28.90
C TYR A 254 11.95 37.75 -30.43
N ALA A 255 10.73 37.93 -30.96
CA ALA A 255 10.49 38.06 -32.40
C ALA A 255 11.31 39.20 -33.04
N LYS A 256 11.41 40.34 -32.35
CA LYS A 256 12.23 41.48 -32.76
C LYS A 256 13.71 41.13 -32.82
N LYS A 257 14.24 40.49 -31.78
CA LYS A 257 15.63 40.02 -31.73
C LYS A 257 15.92 38.99 -32.83
N ALA A 258 14.97 38.12 -33.14
CA ALA A 258 15.08 37.08 -34.14
C ALA A 258 14.83 37.57 -35.58
N GLY A 259 14.51 38.85 -35.79
CA GLY A 259 14.26 39.43 -37.12
C GLY A 259 12.96 38.96 -37.77
N TRP A 260 11.96 38.57 -36.98
CA TRP A 260 10.65 38.09 -37.45
C TRP A 260 9.73 39.24 -37.86
N ASN A 261 10.20 40.06 -38.80
CA ASN A 261 9.57 41.29 -39.25
C ASN A 261 8.60 41.13 -40.44
N THR A 262 8.24 39.88 -40.77
CA THR A 262 7.16 39.50 -41.68
C THR A 262 6.51 38.24 -41.12
N ARG A 263 5.27 37.97 -41.49
CA ARG A 263 4.57 36.75 -41.07
C ARG A 263 5.29 35.49 -41.59
N TYR A 264 5.82 35.52 -42.82
CA TYR A 264 6.60 34.41 -43.36
C TYR A 264 7.85 34.12 -42.52
N LYS A 265 8.64 35.15 -42.18
CA LYS A 265 9.86 34.97 -41.36
C LYS A 265 9.54 34.44 -39.96
N ALA A 266 8.44 34.92 -39.36
CA ALA A 266 7.99 34.41 -38.07
C ALA A 266 7.58 32.93 -38.14
N LEU A 267 6.83 32.54 -39.18
CA LEU A 267 6.43 31.16 -39.41
C LEU A 267 7.67 30.26 -39.66
N LEU A 268 8.59 30.68 -40.52
CA LEU A 268 9.82 29.94 -40.82
C LEU A 268 10.70 29.80 -39.58
N GLY A 269 10.99 30.90 -38.89
CA GLY A 269 11.89 30.91 -37.73
C GLY A 269 11.35 30.08 -36.57
N GLY A 270 10.06 30.17 -36.26
CA GLY A 270 9.43 29.31 -35.26
C GLY A 270 9.46 27.83 -35.64
N SER A 271 9.23 27.51 -36.92
CA SER A 271 9.30 26.14 -37.44
C SER A 271 10.72 25.55 -37.37
N GLN A 272 11.75 26.36 -37.64
CA GLN A 272 13.16 25.94 -37.51
C GLN A 272 13.53 25.59 -36.07
N LEU A 273 12.97 26.29 -35.08
CA LEU A 273 13.17 25.96 -33.66
C LEU A 273 12.51 24.62 -33.29
N LEU A 274 11.29 24.37 -33.78
CA LEU A 274 10.60 23.09 -33.61
C LEU A 274 11.38 21.93 -34.27
N ALA A 275 11.84 22.15 -35.50
CA ALA A 275 12.61 21.18 -36.27
C ALA A 275 13.88 20.73 -35.53
N LYS A 276 14.67 21.70 -35.06
CA LYS A 276 15.96 21.47 -34.40
C LYS A 276 15.82 20.66 -33.11
N ASN A 277 14.81 20.94 -32.31
CA ASN A 277 14.73 20.43 -30.95
C ASN A 277 14.10 19.03 -30.86
N TYR A 278 13.17 18.68 -31.75
CA TYR A 278 12.42 17.41 -31.64
C TYR A 278 12.44 16.58 -32.91
N ILE A 279 12.19 17.19 -34.07
CA ILE A 279 12.09 16.46 -35.35
C ILE A 279 13.45 15.89 -35.77
N ALA A 280 14.52 16.70 -35.69
CA ALA A 280 15.86 16.29 -36.10
C ALA A 280 16.49 15.20 -35.22
N VAL A 281 15.96 14.96 -34.01
CA VAL A 281 16.42 13.92 -33.08
C VAL A 281 15.51 12.68 -33.06
N GLY A 282 14.57 12.59 -34.01
CA GLY A 282 13.66 11.46 -34.18
C GLY A 282 12.42 11.48 -33.28
N GLN A 283 12.24 12.50 -32.43
CA GLN A 283 11.03 12.69 -31.62
C GLN A 283 9.93 13.37 -32.45
N ASP A 284 9.57 12.76 -33.57
CA ASP A 284 8.69 13.32 -34.59
C ASP A 284 7.24 12.81 -34.48
N THR A 285 6.81 12.44 -33.28
CA THR A 285 5.39 12.24 -32.93
C THR A 285 5.14 12.77 -31.53
N LEU A 286 3.88 13.09 -31.19
CA LEU A 286 3.53 13.48 -29.81
C LEU A 286 3.90 12.37 -28.81
N TYR A 287 3.74 11.10 -29.21
CA TYR A 287 4.16 9.96 -28.41
C TYR A 287 5.68 9.96 -28.16
N PHE A 288 6.51 10.14 -29.19
CA PHE A 288 7.97 10.15 -29.04
C PHE A 288 8.49 11.38 -28.30
N GLN A 289 7.80 12.52 -28.39
CA GLN A 289 8.08 13.68 -27.56
C GLN A 289 7.76 13.42 -26.08
N LYS A 290 6.69 12.66 -25.79
CA LYS A 290 6.27 12.35 -24.42
C LYS A 290 7.14 11.30 -23.74
N PHE A 291 7.46 10.20 -24.42
CA PHE A 291 8.15 9.05 -23.79
C PHE A 291 9.63 8.94 -24.18
N ASN A 292 10.04 9.57 -25.29
CA ASN A 292 11.40 9.49 -25.83
C ASN A 292 12.01 8.08 -25.85
N VAL A 293 11.44 7.22 -26.69
CA VAL A 293 11.87 5.82 -26.88
C VAL A 293 12.65 5.61 -28.17
N VAL A 294 13.12 6.70 -28.79
CA VAL A 294 13.75 6.69 -30.13
C VAL A 294 15.08 7.42 -30.18
N ASN A 295 15.31 8.41 -29.31
CA ASN A 295 16.61 9.08 -29.23
C ASN A 295 17.57 8.27 -28.35
N ALA A 296 18.29 7.33 -28.95
CA ALA A 296 19.23 6.43 -28.26
C ALA A 296 20.27 7.15 -27.39
N LYS A 297 20.62 8.41 -27.70
CA LYS A 297 21.57 9.21 -26.92
C LYS A 297 21.00 9.73 -25.59
N ASN A 298 19.68 9.75 -25.43
CA ASN A 298 19.01 10.29 -24.24
C ASN A 298 17.65 9.63 -24.00
N LEU A 299 17.57 8.29 -24.07
CA LEU A 299 16.33 7.55 -23.84
C LEU A 299 15.73 7.90 -22.47
N TYR A 300 14.40 8.02 -22.42
CA TYR A 300 13.64 8.36 -21.20
C TYR A 300 13.88 9.79 -20.66
N GLY A 301 14.88 10.51 -21.17
CA GLY A 301 15.13 11.93 -20.93
C GLY A 301 14.58 12.81 -22.07
N HIS A 302 14.78 14.13 -22.02
CA HIS A 302 14.28 15.06 -23.05
C HIS A 302 12.80 14.86 -23.41
N GLN A 303 12.00 14.52 -22.40
CA GLN A 303 10.56 14.40 -22.54
C GLN A 303 9.96 15.80 -22.50
N TYR A 304 9.14 16.11 -23.50
CA TYR A 304 8.54 17.43 -23.63
C TYR A 304 7.55 17.73 -22.49
N MET A 305 6.95 16.69 -21.88
CA MET A 305 5.92 16.83 -20.86
C MET A 305 6.02 15.74 -19.78
N SER A 306 5.76 16.12 -18.53
CA SER A 306 5.63 15.19 -17.40
C SER A 306 4.24 14.58 -17.29
N ASN A 307 3.18 15.27 -17.75
CA ASN A 307 1.81 14.75 -17.74
C ASN A 307 1.67 13.49 -18.62
N LEU A 308 1.36 12.35 -17.99
CA LEU A 308 1.26 11.04 -18.66
C LEU A 308 0.31 11.04 -19.86
N THR A 309 -0.82 11.76 -19.78
CA THR A 309 -1.88 11.71 -20.81
C THR A 309 -1.72 12.76 -21.90
N ALA A 310 -0.64 13.54 -21.88
CA ALA A 310 -0.49 14.70 -22.74
C ALA A 310 -0.45 14.34 -24.24
N ALA A 311 0.35 13.34 -24.64
CA ALA A 311 0.41 12.91 -26.04
C ALA A 311 -0.96 12.43 -26.56
N TYR A 312 -1.65 11.63 -25.75
CA TYR A 312 -3.00 11.14 -26.05
C TYR A 312 -4.02 12.29 -26.18
N THR A 313 -4.08 13.19 -25.20
CA THR A 313 -5.07 14.28 -25.20
C THR A 313 -4.79 15.32 -26.28
N GLU A 314 -3.53 15.66 -26.54
CA GLU A 314 -3.13 16.55 -27.64
C GLU A 314 -3.36 15.90 -29.00
N GLY A 315 -3.04 14.61 -29.16
CA GLY A 315 -3.32 13.86 -30.38
C GLY A 315 -4.82 13.88 -30.72
N ARG A 316 -5.69 13.65 -29.74
CA ARG A 316 -7.15 13.75 -29.95
C ARG A 316 -7.58 15.15 -30.42
N LYS A 317 -7.06 16.21 -29.80
CA LYS A 317 -7.36 17.59 -30.20
C LYS A 317 -6.87 17.89 -31.62
N LEU A 318 -5.69 17.38 -31.96
CA LEU A 318 -5.13 17.47 -33.32
C LEU A 318 -6.04 16.78 -34.33
N GLY A 319 -6.43 15.53 -34.05
CA GLY A 319 -7.35 14.74 -34.87
C GLY A 319 -8.74 15.37 -35.04
N GLN A 320 -9.25 16.05 -34.01
CA GLN A 320 -10.50 16.83 -34.07
C GLN A 320 -10.37 18.08 -34.96
N GLY A 321 -9.15 18.62 -35.10
CA GLY A 321 -8.85 19.71 -36.00
C GLY A 321 -8.98 19.33 -37.47
N TYR A 322 -8.77 18.06 -37.82
CA TYR A 322 -8.88 17.56 -39.19
C TYR A 322 -10.34 17.30 -39.58
N THR A 323 -10.90 18.23 -40.35
CA THR A 323 -12.24 18.14 -40.93
C THR A 323 -12.31 17.10 -42.04
N ASP A 324 -11.26 16.99 -42.85
CA ASP A 324 -11.08 15.91 -43.82
C ASP A 324 -10.06 14.89 -43.28
N LYS A 325 -10.57 13.76 -42.78
CA LYS A 325 -9.74 12.63 -42.38
C LYS A 325 -9.41 11.67 -43.52
N GLN A 326 -10.00 11.84 -44.72
CA GLN A 326 -9.69 10.99 -45.89
C GLN A 326 -8.35 11.36 -46.54
N GLN A 327 -7.79 12.54 -46.21
CA GLN A 327 -6.46 12.93 -46.66
C GLN A 327 -5.37 12.01 -46.11
N ALA A 328 -4.22 12.00 -46.78
CA ALA A 328 -3.09 11.16 -46.38
C ALA A 328 -2.45 11.66 -45.08
N PHE A 329 -2.38 10.79 -44.08
CA PHE A 329 -1.59 10.97 -42.86
C PHE A 329 -0.60 9.82 -42.75
N VAL A 330 0.52 10.09 -42.08
CA VAL A 330 1.54 9.08 -41.77
C VAL A 330 1.58 8.91 -40.26
N PHE A 331 1.40 7.69 -39.78
CA PHE A 331 1.45 7.36 -38.37
C PHE A 331 2.68 6.51 -38.08
N ARG A 332 3.57 7.01 -37.23
CA ARG A 332 4.78 6.32 -36.78
C ARG A 332 4.53 5.72 -35.41
N ILE A 333 4.42 4.40 -35.36
CA ILE A 333 3.90 3.68 -34.20
C ILE A 333 5.04 2.86 -33.58
N PRO A 334 5.34 3.01 -32.27
CA PRO A 334 6.39 2.25 -31.63
C PRO A 334 6.08 0.76 -31.54
N VAL A 335 7.11 -0.04 -31.75
CA VAL A 335 7.12 -1.47 -31.47
C VAL A 335 8.24 -1.75 -30.46
N TYR A 336 7.88 -2.39 -29.35
CA TYR A 336 8.81 -2.77 -28.29
C TYR A 336 9.09 -4.27 -28.34
N LYS A 337 10.25 -4.67 -27.83
CA LYS A 337 10.57 -6.08 -27.59
C LYS A 337 9.83 -6.58 -26.36
N SER A 338 9.51 -7.88 -26.31
CA SER A 338 8.92 -8.54 -25.15
C SER A 338 7.58 -7.94 -24.65
N MET A 339 6.78 -7.35 -25.54
CA MET A 339 5.45 -6.84 -25.16
C MET A 339 4.53 -7.98 -24.69
N PRO A 340 3.56 -7.70 -23.80
CA PRO A 340 2.51 -8.64 -23.45
C PRO A 340 1.74 -9.10 -24.70
N SER A 341 1.27 -10.34 -24.71
CA SER A 341 0.58 -10.93 -25.87
C SER A 341 -0.69 -10.18 -26.28
N SER A 342 -1.37 -9.55 -25.33
CA SER A 342 -2.51 -8.65 -25.54
C SER A 342 -2.18 -7.21 -25.13
N ALA A 343 -2.99 -6.26 -25.59
CA ALA A 343 -2.90 -4.88 -25.15
C ALA A 343 -3.07 -4.76 -23.63
N VAL A 344 -2.25 -3.92 -22.99
CA VAL A 344 -2.32 -3.68 -21.54
C VAL A 344 -3.63 -2.98 -21.21
N THR A 345 -4.41 -3.53 -20.27
CA THR A 345 -5.62 -2.89 -19.76
C THR A 345 -5.38 -2.26 -18.38
N PHE A 346 -6.15 -1.23 -18.05
CA PHE A 346 -6.13 -0.61 -16.73
C PHE A 346 -7.54 -0.33 -16.22
N THR A 347 -7.99 -1.16 -15.28
CA THR A 347 -9.35 -1.10 -14.70
C THR A 347 -9.37 -0.89 -13.19
N ALA A 348 -8.19 -0.73 -12.57
CA ALA A 348 -8.09 -0.50 -11.14
C ALA A 348 -8.74 0.83 -10.74
N THR A 349 -9.44 0.82 -9.60
CA THR A 349 -10.10 1.98 -9.01
C THR A 349 -9.89 2.00 -7.49
N GLY A 350 -10.13 3.16 -6.88
CA GLY A 350 -10.21 3.32 -5.44
C GLY A 350 -8.87 3.36 -4.70
N ASN A 351 -8.95 3.78 -3.45
CA ASN A 351 -7.81 3.96 -2.56
C ASN A 351 -7.12 2.62 -2.22
N PRO A 352 -5.77 2.55 -2.29
CA PRO A 352 -5.03 1.31 -2.03
C PRO A 352 -4.74 1.05 -0.55
N ASN A 353 -4.95 2.02 0.34
CA ASN A 353 -4.52 1.95 1.72
C ASN A 353 -5.28 0.89 2.51
N ASN A 354 -4.56 -0.04 3.14
CA ASN A 354 -5.13 -1.07 4.02
C ASN A 354 -4.50 -1.02 5.42
N TYR A 355 -3.90 0.11 5.80
CA TYR A 355 -3.25 0.28 7.09
C TYR A 355 -4.27 0.75 8.13
N LEU A 356 -4.12 0.24 9.35
CA LEU A 356 -4.77 0.82 10.52
C LEU A 356 -3.99 2.06 10.96
N LYS A 357 -4.74 3.11 11.33
CA LYS A 357 -4.25 4.29 12.04
C LYS A 357 -4.09 4.00 13.53
N ASN A 358 -4.95 3.14 14.08
CA ASN A 358 -4.87 2.69 15.46
C ASN A 358 -5.51 1.30 15.61
N ILE A 359 -5.01 0.52 16.58
CA ILE A 359 -5.69 -0.62 17.17
C ILE A 359 -5.49 -0.58 18.68
N ALA A 360 -6.57 -0.69 19.43
CA ALA A 360 -6.57 -0.58 20.88
C ALA A 360 -7.49 -1.64 21.50
N VAL A 361 -7.10 -2.11 22.68
CA VAL A 361 -7.90 -3.00 23.50
C VAL A 361 -8.20 -2.27 24.80
N ALA A 362 -9.47 -2.12 25.17
CA ALA A 362 -9.86 -1.30 26.32
C ALA A 362 -9.19 -1.80 27.61
N GLY A 363 -8.48 -0.90 28.30
CA GLY A 363 -7.78 -1.20 29.56
C GLY A 363 -6.55 -2.11 29.43
N GLN A 364 -6.07 -2.40 28.21
CA GLN A 364 -4.96 -3.32 27.97
C GLN A 364 -3.93 -2.70 27.03
N SER A 365 -2.65 -2.98 27.27
CA SER A 365 -1.54 -2.51 26.42
C SER A 365 -1.09 -3.59 25.43
N LEU A 366 -0.86 -3.19 24.18
CA LEU A 366 -0.29 -4.07 23.16
C LEU A 366 1.22 -4.20 23.34
N THR A 367 1.77 -5.39 23.11
CA THR A 367 3.21 -5.63 23.00
C THR A 367 3.54 -6.19 21.61
N PRO A 368 4.38 -5.52 20.80
CA PRO A 368 4.91 -4.16 21.02
C PRO A 368 3.79 -3.11 21.00
N GLY A 369 4.09 -1.87 21.40
CA GLY A 369 3.19 -0.74 21.17
C GLY A 369 2.83 -0.60 19.69
N PHE A 370 1.64 -0.06 19.40
CA PHE A 370 1.11 -0.03 18.04
C PHE A 370 2.03 0.72 17.07
N LYS A 371 2.34 0.07 15.94
CA LYS A 371 2.95 0.68 14.76
C LYS A 371 2.21 0.15 13.53
N SER A 372 1.76 1.05 12.67
CA SER A 372 0.92 0.75 11.50
C SER A 372 1.46 -0.38 10.59
N ALA A 373 2.79 -0.49 10.43
CA ALA A 373 3.46 -1.53 9.66
C ALA A 373 3.55 -2.89 10.38
N THR A 374 3.46 -2.91 11.72
CA THR A 374 3.50 -4.14 12.53
C THR A 374 2.13 -4.81 12.54
N THR A 375 2.10 -6.09 12.19
CA THR A 375 0.86 -6.88 12.04
C THR A 375 0.68 -7.96 13.10
N LYS A 376 1.59 -8.06 14.08
CA LYS A 376 1.52 -9.05 15.16
C LYS A 376 1.69 -8.35 16.50
N TYR A 377 0.75 -8.61 17.41
CA TYR A 377 0.74 -8.08 18.77
C TYR A 377 0.37 -9.17 19.76
N SER A 378 0.81 -9.00 20.99
CA SER A 378 0.47 -9.88 22.10
C SER A 378 0.13 -9.11 23.36
N MET A 379 -0.66 -9.75 24.23
CA MET A 379 -0.93 -9.28 25.59
C MET A 379 -1.30 -10.45 26.50
N VAL A 380 -1.13 -10.22 27.80
CA VAL A 380 -1.54 -11.15 28.86
C VAL A 380 -2.62 -10.46 29.68
N VAL A 381 -3.71 -11.16 29.95
CA VAL A 381 -4.80 -10.67 30.80
C VAL A 381 -5.01 -11.58 32.00
N GLU A 382 -5.46 -11.01 33.11
CA GLU A 382 -5.79 -11.78 34.31
C GLU A 382 -6.92 -12.77 34.06
N ASN A 383 -6.98 -13.83 34.88
CA ASN A 383 -8.00 -14.87 34.74
C ASN A 383 -9.43 -14.30 34.84
N THR A 384 -9.65 -13.22 35.60
CA THR A 384 -10.96 -12.55 35.75
C THR A 384 -11.46 -11.89 34.46
N VAL A 385 -10.59 -11.61 33.48
CA VAL A 385 -10.95 -10.97 32.22
C VAL A 385 -11.46 -12.03 31.22
N SER A 386 -12.77 -12.29 31.23
CA SER A 386 -13.41 -13.28 30.35
C SER A 386 -13.69 -12.78 28.93
N SER A 387 -13.58 -11.46 28.70
CA SER A 387 -13.71 -10.86 27.38
C SER A 387 -12.94 -9.55 27.29
N ILE A 388 -12.61 -9.14 26.08
CA ILE A 388 -11.97 -7.86 25.78
C ILE A 388 -12.73 -7.12 24.67
N SER A 389 -12.63 -5.79 24.65
CA SER A 389 -13.19 -4.96 23.59
C SER A 389 -12.08 -4.44 22.69
N VAL A 390 -12.11 -4.83 21.41
CA VAL A 390 -11.10 -4.46 20.41
C VAL A 390 -11.65 -3.35 19.51
N ASN A 391 -10.96 -2.21 19.47
CA ASN A 391 -11.28 -1.06 18.65
C ASN A 391 -10.16 -0.79 17.65
N ALA A 392 -10.50 -0.32 16.45
CA ALA A 392 -9.52 0.03 15.43
C ALA A 392 -10.05 1.13 14.52
N THR A 393 -9.14 1.92 13.96
CA THR A 393 -9.44 2.96 12.97
C THR A 393 -8.51 2.82 11.78
N ALA A 394 -9.01 3.04 10.57
CA ALA A 394 -8.22 2.94 9.35
C ALA A 394 -7.49 4.27 9.08
N VAL A 395 -6.37 4.21 8.34
CA VAL A 395 -5.70 5.42 7.86
C VAL A 395 -6.57 6.12 6.81
N ALA A 396 -7.02 5.37 5.78
CA ALA A 396 -7.94 5.90 4.78
C ALA A 396 -9.39 5.66 5.20
N ALA A 397 -10.21 6.70 5.16
CA ALA A 397 -11.63 6.63 5.51
C ALA A 397 -12.45 5.71 4.57
N THR A 398 -11.97 5.46 3.35
CA THR A 398 -12.59 4.54 2.39
C THR A 398 -12.29 3.07 2.67
N SER A 399 -11.43 2.76 3.66
CA SER A 399 -11.12 1.38 4.04
C SER A 399 -12.17 0.82 4.99
N THR A 400 -12.40 -0.49 4.90
CA THR A 400 -13.33 -1.22 5.76
C THR A 400 -12.57 -2.07 6.78
N ILE A 401 -13.04 -2.08 8.03
CA ILE A 401 -12.42 -2.84 9.13
C ILE A 401 -13.39 -3.93 9.60
N THR A 402 -12.87 -5.13 9.80
CA THR A 402 -13.60 -6.26 10.39
C THR A 402 -12.78 -6.92 11.50
N GLY A 403 -13.43 -7.68 12.38
CA GLY A 403 -12.76 -8.37 13.49
C GLY A 403 -12.63 -7.55 14.78
N THR A 404 -13.14 -6.32 14.82
CA THR A 404 -13.30 -5.49 16.04
C THR A 404 -14.49 -5.94 16.90
N GLY A 405 -14.74 -5.24 18.00
CA GLY A 405 -15.83 -5.48 18.96
C GLY A 405 -15.42 -6.39 20.13
N THR A 406 -16.41 -6.82 20.90
CA THR A 406 -16.23 -7.69 22.06
C THR A 406 -15.79 -9.10 21.64
N LYS A 407 -14.71 -9.61 22.24
CA LYS A 407 -14.17 -10.95 22.01
C LYS A 407 -14.13 -11.72 23.33
N LYS A 408 -14.82 -12.85 23.38
CA LYS A 408 -14.75 -13.79 24.51
C LYS A 408 -13.40 -14.49 24.52
N LEU A 409 -12.87 -14.75 25.71
CA LEU A 409 -11.57 -15.37 25.92
C LEU A 409 -11.69 -16.70 26.66
N SER A 410 -11.12 -17.75 26.07
CA SER A 410 -10.83 -19.00 26.77
C SER A 410 -9.57 -18.83 27.62
N VAL A 411 -9.45 -19.61 28.70
CA VAL A 411 -8.17 -19.69 29.43
C VAL A 411 -7.08 -20.19 28.48
N GLY A 412 -5.87 -19.63 28.60
CA GLY A 412 -4.77 -19.90 27.69
C GLY A 412 -4.74 -18.95 26.49
N THR A 413 -4.26 -19.43 25.35
CA THR A 413 -3.97 -18.61 24.17
C THR A 413 -5.21 -18.42 23.30
N ASN A 414 -5.52 -17.17 22.98
CA ASN A 414 -6.60 -16.77 22.07
C ASN A 414 -6.00 -15.97 20.90
N THR A 415 -6.49 -16.20 19.69
CA THR A 415 -6.07 -15.45 18.49
C THR A 415 -7.24 -14.65 17.93
N ILE A 416 -7.05 -13.33 17.80
CA ILE A 416 -8.04 -12.42 17.21
C ILE A 416 -7.40 -11.75 15.99
N ASN A 417 -8.09 -11.81 14.85
CA ASN A 417 -7.64 -11.19 13.61
C ASN A 417 -8.50 -9.96 13.30
N VAL A 418 -7.89 -8.78 13.32
CA VAL A 418 -8.50 -7.54 12.84
C VAL A 418 -8.04 -7.31 11.40
N LYS A 419 -8.96 -7.25 10.46
CA LYS A 419 -8.66 -7.10 9.02
C LYS A 419 -9.05 -5.71 8.55
N CYS A 420 -8.13 -5.02 7.89
CA CYS A 420 -8.40 -3.76 7.19
C CYS A 420 -8.32 -4.03 5.69
N LYS A 421 -9.42 -3.80 4.97
CA LYS A 421 -9.54 -3.97 3.53
C LYS A 421 -9.59 -2.59 2.88
N SER A 422 -8.65 -2.32 1.98
CA SER A 422 -8.64 -1.09 1.18
C SER A 422 -9.85 -1.04 0.25
N GLU A 423 -10.22 0.14 -0.21
CA GLU A 423 -11.26 0.32 -1.23
C GLU A 423 -10.94 -0.47 -2.52
N ARG A 424 -9.66 -0.51 -2.91
CA ARG A 424 -9.17 -1.35 -4.03
C ARG A 424 -9.26 -2.86 -3.79
N GLY A 425 -9.60 -3.30 -2.57
CA GLY A 425 -9.84 -4.70 -2.24
C GLY A 425 -8.70 -5.45 -1.57
N SER A 426 -7.49 -4.89 -1.51
CA SER A 426 -6.36 -5.51 -0.79
C SER A 426 -6.62 -5.55 0.71
N THR A 427 -6.29 -6.66 1.39
CA THR A 427 -6.58 -6.82 2.82
C THR A 427 -5.31 -7.05 3.63
N ARG A 428 -5.11 -6.25 4.69
CA ARG A 428 -4.07 -6.44 5.70
C ARG A 428 -4.68 -6.99 6.98
N THR A 429 -4.06 -8.02 7.55
CA THR A 429 -4.51 -8.65 8.79
C THR A 429 -3.57 -8.32 9.94
N TYR A 430 -4.12 -7.76 11.01
CA TYR A 430 -3.46 -7.49 12.28
C TYR A 430 -3.87 -8.58 13.28
N LYS A 431 -2.91 -9.40 13.72
CA LYS A 431 -3.11 -10.52 14.62
C LYS A 431 -2.81 -10.10 16.06
N LEU A 432 -3.81 -10.26 16.94
CA LEU A 432 -3.68 -10.11 18.38
C LEU A 432 -3.64 -11.50 19.03
N THR A 433 -2.58 -11.77 19.78
CA THR A 433 -2.42 -12.99 20.60
C THR A 433 -2.68 -12.64 22.06
N VAL A 434 -3.78 -13.13 22.61
CA VAL A 434 -4.19 -12.79 23.98
C VAL A 434 -4.07 -14.04 24.84
N VAL A 435 -3.17 -14.00 25.82
CA VAL A 435 -3.01 -15.08 26.80
C VAL A 435 -3.82 -14.72 28.04
N ARG A 436 -4.91 -15.44 28.28
CA ARG A 436 -5.67 -15.33 29.53
C ARG A 436 -5.06 -16.29 30.54
N LYS A 437 -4.59 -15.77 31.68
CA LYS A 437 -3.97 -16.59 32.73
C LYS A 437 -4.92 -17.67 33.27
N GLU A 438 -4.35 -18.77 33.75
CA GLU A 438 -5.08 -19.74 34.57
C GLU A 438 -5.49 -19.10 35.90
N ALA A 439 -6.51 -19.69 36.55
CA ALA A 439 -6.87 -19.28 37.90
C ALA A 439 -5.70 -19.52 38.85
N ALA A 440 -5.47 -18.58 39.78
CA ALA A 440 -4.47 -18.77 40.82
C ALA A 440 -4.83 -20.03 41.62
N LYS A 441 -3.83 -20.90 41.84
CA LYS A 441 -4.02 -22.09 42.67
C LYS A 441 -3.90 -21.67 44.14
N PRO A 442 -4.81 -22.12 45.02
CA PRO A 442 -4.71 -21.85 46.45
C PRO A 442 -3.38 -22.41 47.00
N THR A 443 -2.69 -21.60 47.80
CA THR A 443 -1.35 -21.93 48.29
C THR A 443 -1.39 -22.85 49.51
N GLY A 444 -2.50 -22.84 50.26
CA GLY A 444 -2.62 -23.54 51.53
C GLY A 444 -1.78 -22.92 52.64
N THR A 445 -1.42 -21.64 52.53
CA THR A 445 -0.69 -20.92 53.56
C THR A 445 -1.55 -20.80 54.80
N LEU A 446 -1.01 -21.22 55.96
CA LEU A 446 -1.64 -21.07 57.26
C LEU A 446 -1.24 -19.73 57.88
N SER A 447 -2.20 -18.95 58.34
CA SER A 447 -1.96 -17.70 59.06
C SER A 447 -2.87 -17.58 60.28
N SER A 448 -2.52 -16.68 61.20
CA SER A 448 -3.33 -16.38 62.38
C SER A 448 -3.12 -14.94 62.80
N ALA A 449 -4.19 -14.30 63.26
CA ALA A 449 -4.09 -13.02 63.98
C ALA A 449 -3.89 -13.21 65.50
N LYS A 450 -4.10 -14.43 66.01
CA LYS A 450 -4.09 -14.75 67.45
C LYS A 450 -2.84 -15.52 67.88
N TYR A 451 -2.31 -16.36 67.00
CA TYR A 451 -1.18 -17.25 67.29
C TYR A 451 0.02 -16.89 66.43
N THR A 452 1.21 -17.22 66.91
CA THR A 452 2.43 -17.08 66.11
C THR A 452 2.60 -18.35 65.28
N VAL A 453 2.47 -18.23 63.96
CA VAL A 453 2.68 -19.35 63.02
C VAL A 453 4.09 -19.24 62.45
N GLY A 454 5.03 -20.00 63.01
CA GLY A 454 6.39 -20.13 62.47
C GLY A 454 6.51 -21.24 61.43
N ASP A 455 7.73 -21.45 60.92
CA ASP A 455 7.99 -22.46 59.88
C ASP A 455 7.65 -23.90 60.31
N LYS A 456 7.75 -24.18 61.62
CA LYS A 456 7.57 -25.52 62.20
C LYS A 456 6.55 -25.58 63.32
N TYR A 457 6.39 -24.49 64.07
CA TYR A 457 5.61 -24.46 65.30
C TYR A 457 4.52 -23.40 65.25
N ILE A 458 3.39 -23.69 65.90
CA ILE A 458 2.40 -22.69 66.27
C ILE A 458 2.49 -22.50 67.78
N THR A 459 2.75 -21.26 68.20
CA THR A 459 2.89 -20.84 69.61
C THR A 459 1.94 -19.66 69.90
N GLY A 460 1.97 -19.11 71.12
CA GLY A 460 1.01 -18.07 71.55
C GLY A 460 -0.34 -18.63 71.99
N ILE A 461 -0.42 -19.93 72.27
CA ILE A 461 -1.66 -20.62 72.63
C ILE A 461 -1.76 -20.64 74.16
N VAL A 462 -2.86 -20.10 74.68
CA VAL A 462 -3.11 -20.07 76.13
C VAL A 462 -3.38 -21.49 76.63
N PRO A 463 -2.74 -21.96 77.73
CA PRO A 463 -3.05 -23.25 78.33
C PRO A 463 -4.56 -23.40 78.60
N GLY A 464 -5.11 -24.60 78.36
CA GLY A 464 -6.55 -24.87 78.45
C GLY A 464 -7.38 -24.44 77.23
N THR A 465 -6.77 -23.96 76.14
CA THR A 465 -7.51 -23.62 74.90
C THR A 465 -8.10 -24.88 74.27
N ARG A 466 -9.42 -24.90 74.02
CA ARG A 466 -10.08 -26.03 73.32
C ARG A 466 -9.70 -26.06 71.85
N ALA A 467 -9.66 -27.26 71.26
CA ALA A 467 -9.32 -27.49 69.86
C ALA A 467 -10.19 -26.66 68.87
N ALA A 468 -11.48 -26.49 69.16
CA ALA A 468 -12.40 -25.69 68.35
C ALA A 468 -11.99 -24.20 68.34
N ASP A 469 -11.72 -23.63 69.52
CA ASP A 469 -11.30 -22.22 69.67
C ASP A 469 -9.90 -21.98 69.10
N PHE A 470 -9.03 -23.00 69.19
CA PHE A 470 -7.73 -22.98 68.55
C PHE A 470 -7.86 -22.91 67.03
N LEU A 471 -8.61 -23.82 66.41
CA LEU A 471 -8.82 -23.85 64.96
C LEU A 471 -9.55 -22.60 64.44
N ALA A 472 -10.50 -22.05 65.20
CA ALA A 472 -11.20 -20.81 64.83
C ALA A 472 -10.27 -19.58 64.74
N GLY A 473 -9.13 -19.61 65.43
CA GLY A 473 -8.11 -18.56 65.32
C GLY A 473 -7.14 -18.74 64.14
N LEU A 474 -7.32 -19.77 63.30
CA LEU A 474 -6.46 -20.05 62.15
C LEU A 474 -7.19 -19.79 60.83
N SER A 475 -6.47 -19.29 59.85
CA SER A 475 -6.95 -19.09 58.48
C SER A 475 -6.06 -19.84 57.49
N VAL A 476 -6.66 -20.50 56.51
CA VAL A 476 -5.95 -21.23 55.45
C VAL A 476 -6.37 -20.67 54.10
N ASP A 477 -5.41 -20.24 53.30
CA ASP A 477 -5.65 -19.80 51.92
C ASP A 477 -6.21 -20.95 51.06
N GLY A 478 -7.52 -20.87 50.76
CA GLY A 478 -8.26 -21.82 49.93
C GLY A 478 -8.32 -23.25 50.49
N GLY A 479 -8.33 -23.38 51.81
CA GLY A 479 -8.31 -24.69 52.47
C GLY A 479 -8.90 -24.70 53.88
N THR A 480 -8.64 -25.78 54.61
CA THR A 480 -9.07 -25.97 56.00
C THR A 480 -7.93 -26.51 56.86
N ALA A 481 -8.04 -26.35 58.18
CA ALA A 481 -7.09 -26.88 59.15
C ALA A 481 -7.77 -27.93 60.05
N LYS A 482 -7.04 -28.97 60.43
CA LYS A 482 -7.46 -29.97 61.42
C LYS A 482 -6.41 -30.09 62.52
N LEU A 483 -6.85 -30.17 63.77
CA LEU A 483 -5.97 -30.49 64.89
C LEU A 483 -5.94 -32.01 65.06
N VAL A 484 -4.76 -32.61 65.04
CA VAL A 484 -4.57 -34.04 65.28
C VAL A 484 -3.67 -34.26 66.49
N GLY A 485 -3.99 -35.28 67.27
CA GLY A 485 -3.21 -35.73 68.41
C GLY A 485 -1.93 -36.45 67.99
N THR A 486 -1.15 -36.88 68.98
CA THR A 486 0.07 -37.68 68.77
C THR A 486 -0.22 -39.07 68.21
N ASP A 487 -1.42 -39.59 68.44
CA ASP A 487 -1.95 -40.84 67.88
C ASP A 487 -2.39 -40.73 66.41
N GLY A 488 -2.33 -39.52 65.84
CA GLY A 488 -2.74 -39.23 64.46
C GLY A 488 -4.25 -39.11 64.27
N LYS A 489 -5.05 -39.22 65.34
CA LYS A 489 -6.51 -39.00 65.28
C LYS A 489 -6.85 -37.53 65.48
N GLN A 490 -8.03 -37.13 65.02
CA GLN A 490 -8.51 -35.77 65.22
C GLN A 490 -8.69 -35.47 66.71
N ASN A 491 -8.05 -34.42 67.21
CA ASN A 491 -8.19 -33.97 68.58
C ASN A 491 -9.35 -32.96 68.70
N GLN A 492 -10.32 -33.28 69.55
CA GLN A 492 -11.46 -32.41 69.88
C GLN A 492 -11.42 -31.88 71.32
N GLY A 493 -10.40 -32.28 72.11
CA GLY A 493 -10.15 -31.85 73.48
C GLY A 493 -9.37 -30.54 73.54
N LEU A 494 -8.37 -30.46 74.43
CA LEU A 494 -7.48 -29.31 74.53
C LEU A 494 -6.44 -29.32 73.41
N ALA A 495 -6.08 -28.14 72.91
CA ALA A 495 -4.87 -27.97 72.12
C ALA A 495 -3.68 -28.12 73.07
N ALA A 496 -2.77 -29.03 72.74
CA ALA A 496 -1.66 -29.39 73.61
C ALA A 496 -0.35 -29.49 72.84
N THR A 497 0.77 -29.34 73.56
CA THR A 497 2.11 -29.57 73.02
C THR A 497 2.19 -30.97 72.42
N GLY A 498 2.73 -31.04 71.20
CA GLY A 498 2.85 -32.31 70.45
C GLY A 498 1.66 -32.64 69.56
N ASN A 499 0.53 -31.92 69.68
CA ASN A 499 -0.49 -31.93 68.63
C ASN A 499 0.07 -31.38 67.31
N LYS A 500 -0.61 -31.66 66.20
CA LYS A 500 -0.29 -31.10 64.90
C LYS A 500 -1.50 -30.44 64.27
N VAL A 501 -1.31 -29.27 63.68
CA VAL A 501 -2.27 -28.66 62.77
C VAL A 501 -1.95 -29.12 61.36
N GLU A 502 -2.82 -29.93 60.79
CA GLU A 502 -2.73 -30.37 59.39
C GLU A 502 -3.55 -29.46 58.50
N VAL A 503 -2.92 -28.97 57.43
CA VAL A 503 -3.55 -28.07 56.47
C VAL A 503 -3.99 -28.86 55.25
N TYR A 504 -5.24 -28.68 54.82
CA TYR A 504 -5.86 -29.36 53.70
C TYR A 504 -6.30 -28.36 52.63
N VAL A 505 -5.94 -28.60 51.38
CA VAL A 505 -6.43 -27.87 50.21
C VAL A 505 -7.00 -28.89 49.24
N ASN A 506 -8.24 -28.67 48.75
CA ASN A 506 -8.95 -29.65 47.90
C ASN A 506 -8.96 -31.07 48.49
N ASN A 507 -9.23 -31.21 49.79
CA ASN A 507 -9.24 -32.46 50.55
C ASN A 507 -7.92 -33.27 50.56
N LYS A 508 -6.79 -32.67 50.15
CA LYS A 508 -5.46 -33.27 50.26
C LYS A 508 -4.63 -32.54 51.30
N LYS A 509 -3.98 -33.31 52.19
CA LYS A 509 -3.06 -32.76 53.19
C LYS A 509 -1.87 -32.12 52.47
N LYS A 510 -1.65 -30.82 52.72
CA LYS A 510 -0.61 -30.00 52.09
C LYS A 510 0.63 -29.89 52.96
N THR A 511 0.44 -29.61 54.25
CA THR A 511 1.51 -29.43 55.23
C THR A 511 0.98 -29.70 56.64
N SER A 512 1.86 -29.70 57.64
CA SER A 512 1.49 -29.76 59.05
C SER A 512 2.45 -28.98 59.94
N TYR A 513 1.90 -28.27 60.91
CA TYR A 513 2.64 -27.54 61.93
C TYR A 513 2.48 -28.22 63.28
N LYS A 514 3.49 -28.16 64.13
CA LYS A 514 3.43 -28.72 65.48
C LYS A 514 2.98 -27.66 66.47
N VAL A 515 2.13 -28.03 67.41
CA VAL A 515 1.68 -27.14 68.48
C VAL A 515 2.70 -27.18 69.62
N VAL A 516 3.03 -25.99 70.13
CA VAL A 516 3.89 -25.80 71.31
C VAL A 516 3.21 -24.79 72.22
N ILE A 517 2.95 -25.22 73.45
CA ILE A 517 2.55 -24.37 74.58
C ILE A 517 3.73 -24.40 75.55
N TYR A 518 4.40 -23.27 75.73
CA TYR A 518 5.58 -23.18 76.59
C TYR A 518 5.19 -23.48 78.03
N GLY A 519 5.79 -24.53 78.61
CA GLY A 519 5.51 -25.08 79.93
C GLY A 519 4.68 -26.37 79.93
N ASP A 520 3.92 -26.66 78.87
CA ASP A 520 3.21 -27.94 78.68
C ASP A 520 4.19 -28.97 78.10
N VAL A 521 4.95 -29.64 78.96
CA VAL A 521 5.96 -30.62 78.55
C VAL A 521 5.41 -32.03 78.55
N ASN A 522 4.27 -32.26 79.22
CA ASN A 522 3.64 -33.57 79.28
C ASN A 522 2.67 -33.81 78.10
N GLY A 523 2.21 -32.75 77.42
CA GLY A 523 1.31 -32.77 76.28
C GLY A 523 -0.18 -32.85 76.62
N ASP A 524 -0.59 -32.43 77.82
CA ASP A 524 -2.00 -32.45 78.27
C ASP A 524 -2.76 -31.16 77.96
N GLY A 525 -2.05 -30.09 77.56
CA GLY A 525 -2.62 -28.79 77.19
C GLY A 525 -2.79 -27.83 78.37
N GLU A 526 -2.39 -28.23 79.56
CA GLU A 526 -2.30 -27.41 80.76
C GLU A 526 -0.84 -27.27 81.21
N ILE A 527 -0.58 -26.44 82.23
CA ILE A 527 0.75 -26.30 82.84
C ILE A 527 0.58 -26.50 84.34
N ASN A 528 0.99 -27.65 84.84
CA ASN A 528 0.76 -28.03 86.24
C ASN A 528 1.95 -28.81 86.85
N VAL A 529 1.74 -29.40 88.04
CA VAL A 529 2.79 -30.13 88.76
C VAL A 529 3.35 -31.34 87.98
N LEU A 530 2.57 -31.92 87.06
CA LEU A 530 2.99 -33.05 86.23
C LEU A 530 4.06 -32.64 85.21
N ASP A 531 3.97 -31.42 84.67
CA ASP A 531 4.98 -30.84 83.79
C ASP A 531 6.31 -30.65 84.53
N MET A 532 6.23 -30.11 85.76
CA MET A 532 7.39 -29.94 86.62
C MET A 532 8.07 -31.29 86.92
N ILE A 533 7.31 -32.35 87.17
CA ILE A 533 7.86 -33.70 87.39
C ILE A 533 8.60 -34.18 86.13
N LYS A 534 8.04 -33.97 84.93
CA LYS A 534 8.71 -34.35 83.67
C LYS A 534 10.00 -33.56 83.43
N VAL A 535 10.01 -32.26 83.69
CA VAL A 535 11.23 -31.44 83.60
C VAL A 535 12.28 -31.91 84.60
N ASN A 536 11.89 -32.17 85.85
CA ASN A 536 12.81 -32.66 86.88
C ASN A 536 13.44 -34.02 86.47
N ARG A 537 12.64 -34.93 85.91
CA ARG A 537 13.14 -36.22 85.39
C ARG A 537 14.11 -36.04 84.22
N HIS A 538 13.90 -35.04 83.35
CA HIS A 538 14.86 -34.70 82.30
C HIS A 538 16.19 -34.19 82.88
N ILE A 539 16.14 -33.25 83.82
CA ILE A 539 17.33 -32.67 84.48
C ILE A 539 18.14 -33.76 85.20
N LEU A 540 17.45 -34.69 85.88
CA LEU A 540 18.08 -35.83 86.55
C LEU A 540 18.54 -36.94 85.60
N GLY A 541 18.32 -36.80 84.28
CA GLY A 541 18.69 -37.79 83.27
C GLY A 541 17.85 -39.08 83.30
N LEU A 542 16.74 -39.09 84.04
CA LEU A 542 15.86 -40.24 84.23
C LEU A 542 14.87 -40.45 83.08
N ASP A 543 14.46 -39.36 82.42
CA ASP A 543 13.56 -39.41 81.26
C ASP A 543 13.78 -38.17 80.38
N LYS A 544 14.39 -38.36 79.21
CA LYS A 544 14.81 -37.23 78.35
C LYS A 544 13.68 -36.78 77.44
N LEU A 545 13.12 -35.60 77.75
CA LEU A 545 12.32 -34.82 76.79
C LEU A 545 13.04 -34.63 75.44
N SER A 546 12.28 -34.71 74.36
CA SER A 546 12.75 -34.53 72.99
C SER A 546 11.68 -33.89 72.11
N GLY A 547 12.07 -33.44 70.91
CA GLY A 547 11.13 -32.91 69.92
C GLY A 547 10.37 -31.68 70.42
N THR A 548 9.05 -31.65 70.22
CA THR A 548 8.18 -30.53 70.63
C THR A 548 8.14 -30.31 72.13
N TYR A 549 8.24 -31.38 72.91
CA TYR A 549 8.18 -31.30 74.37
C TYR A 549 9.42 -30.64 74.95
N LEU A 550 10.59 -30.87 74.33
CA LEU A 550 11.81 -30.16 74.72
C LEU A 550 11.75 -28.68 74.33
N VAL A 551 11.10 -28.33 73.21
CA VAL A 551 10.88 -26.93 72.81
C VAL A 551 9.90 -26.25 73.77
N ALA A 552 8.81 -26.91 74.14
CA ALA A 552 7.88 -26.42 75.15
C ALA A 552 8.53 -26.23 76.52
N ALA A 553 9.58 -27.00 76.81
CA ALA A 553 10.30 -26.90 78.08
C ALA A 553 11.15 -25.63 78.22
N ASP A 554 11.46 -24.91 77.13
CA ASP A 554 12.13 -23.59 77.16
C ASP A 554 11.14 -22.50 77.61
N ALA A 555 10.67 -22.60 78.85
CA ALA A 555 9.67 -21.70 79.42
C ALA A 555 10.21 -20.28 79.65
N ASN A 556 11.53 -20.11 79.68
CA ASN A 556 12.20 -18.81 79.84
C ASN A 556 12.51 -18.10 78.50
N HIS A 557 12.37 -18.79 77.36
CA HIS A 557 12.65 -18.34 75.99
C HIS A 557 14.09 -17.85 75.76
N LYS A 558 15.08 -18.50 76.37
CA LYS A 558 16.50 -18.15 76.23
C LYS A 558 17.23 -19.00 75.20
N GLY A 559 16.66 -20.14 74.78
CA GLY A 559 17.31 -21.04 73.83
C GLY A 559 18.65 -21.60 74.34
N ASP A 560 18.88 -21.58 75.66
CA ASP A 560 20.07 -22.10 76.34
C ASP A 560 19.93 -23.58 76.72
N GLY A 561 18.85 -24.21 76.28
CA GLY A 561 18.50 -25.59 76.59
C GLY A 561 17.81 -25.70 77.95
N LEU A 562 17.03 -26.78 78.13
CA LEU A 562 16.25 -27.01 79.33
C LEU A 562 17.13 -27.04 80.58
N ASN A 563 16.92 -26.10 81.50
CA ASN A 563 17.69 -25.99 82.73
C ASN A 563 16.82 -25.65 83.96
N VAL A 564 17.47 -25.42 85.10
CA VAL A 564 16.78 -25.17 86.38
C VAL A 564 15.93 -23.89 86.33
N LEU A 565 16.30 -22.89 85.52
CA LEU A 565 15.50 -21.67 85.38
C LEU A 565 14.15 -21.99 84.73
N ASP A 566 14.10 -22.79 83.67
CA ASP A 566 12.83 -23.20 83.04
C ASP A 566 11.92 -23.94 84.03
N MET A 567 12.51 -24.83 84.83
CA MET A 567 11.79 -25.54 85.89
C MET A 567 11.17 -24.56 86.91
N ILE A 568 11.87 -23.47 87.24
CA ILE A 568 11.33 -22.40 88.11
C ILE A 568 10.16 -21.68 87.44
N TYR A 569 10.25 -21.35 86.15
CA TYR A 569 9.14 -20.72 85.41
C TYR A 569 7.89 -21.61 85.40
N ILE A 570 8.04 -22.90 85.13
CA ILE A 570 6.94 -23.88 85.14
C ILE A 570 6.35 -24.03 86.55
N ASN A 571 7.19 -24.15 87.57
CA ASN A 571 6.74 -24.27 88.96
C ASN A 571 5.95 -23.01 89.40
N ARG A 572 6.45 -21.82 89.08
CA ARG A 572 5.75 -20.57 89.41
C ARG A 572 4.42 -20.44 88.67
N HIS A 573 4.33 -20.95 87.44
CA HIS A 573 3.05 -21.04 86.71
C HIS A 573 2.07 -21.98 87.38
N ALA A 574 2.51 -23.20 87.69
CA ALA A 574 1.68 -24.21 88.35
C ALA A 574 1.15 -23.75 89.72
N LEU A 575 1.91 -22.92 90.45
CA LEU A 575 1.51 -22.31 91.72
C LEU A 575 0.67 -21.02 91.56
N GLY A 576 0.40 -20.56 90.34
CA GLY A 576 -0.34 -19.32 90.08
C GLY A 576 0.43 -18.03 90.40
N LEU A 577 1.75 -18.12 90.60
CA LEU A 577 2.62 -17.00 91.01
C LEU A 577 3.11 -16.15 89.82
N SER A 578 3.02 -16.66 88.59
CA SER A 578 3.30 -15.93 87.34
C SER A 578 2.80 -16.71 86.14
N THR A 579 2.42 -16.04 85.05
CA THR A 579 2.09 -16.72 83.79
C THR A 579 3.31 -16.85 82.89
N ILE A 580 3.41 -17.97 82.15
CA ILE A 580 4.47 -18.18 81.15
C ILE A 580 3.98 -17.50 79.88
N LYS A 581 4.84 -16.67 79.30
CA LYS A 581 4.57 -16.02 78.01
C LYS A 581 4.56 -17.10 76.91
N GLN A 582 3.49 -17.11 76.12
CA GLN A 582 3.26 -18.12 75.07
C GLN A 582 3.75 -17.68 73.69
#